data_AF-A0AA39F3I9-F1
#
_entry.id   AF-A0AA39F3I9-F1
#
_cell.length_a   1.000
_cell.length_b   1.000
_cell.length_c   1.000
_cell.angle_alpha   90.00
_cell.angle_beta   90.00
_cell.angle_gamma   90.00
#
_symmetry.space_group_name_H-M   'P 1'
#
loop_
_entity.id
_entity.type
_entity.pdbx_description
1 polymer ?
#
loop_
_entity_poly.entity_id
_entity_poly.type
_entity_poly.pdbx_seq_one_letter_code
_entity_poly.pdbx_strand_id
1 'polypeptide(L)'
;MVSTNNLNTNDLANLRVFAWWGSLMVLKVLVMMLLTARQRFSKKIFISPEDTKILKGSKSGCVDEDIERIRRAHLNDLENILPWAISTALWLTTSPDPLTVLILIITFSIARIIHTIVYAIIVIPQPARALAFGVGFIITIYQSVATIYHYT
;
A
#
# COMPACT_ATOMS: atom_id res chain seq x y z
N MET A 1 23.42 33.30 9.09
CA MET A 1 22.76 33.00 7.80
C MET A 1 23.02 31.56 7.38
N VAL A 2 22.63 30.57 8.20
CA VAL A 2 22.84 29.13 7.93
C VAL A 2 21.52 28.37 7.79
N SER A 3 20.37 29.04 7.94
CA SER A 3 19.09 28.33 8.17
C SER A 3 18.27 28.04 6.90
N THR A 4 18.31 28.88 5.87
CA THR A 4 17.36 28.78 4.74
C THR A 4 17.78 27.76 3.68
N ASN A 5 19.08 27.65 3.39
CA ASN A 5 19.57 26.69 2.40
C ASN A 5 19.41 25.23 2.87
N ASN A 6 19.61 24.97 4.17
CA ASN A 6 19.53 23.63 4.73
C ASN A 6 18.08 23.12 4.89
N LEU A 7 17.12 24.01 5.18
CA LEU A 7 15.70 23.66 5.25
C LEU A 7 15.18 23.22 3.87
N ASN A 8 15.46 24.00 2.82
CA ASN A 8 15.06 23.66 1.45
C ASN A 8 15.68 22.35 0.96
N THR A 9 16.93 22.03 1.36
CA THR A 9 17.56 20.76 0.97
C THR A 9 16.96 19.55 1.69
N ASN A 10 16.58 19.71 2.96
CA ASN A 10 15.98 18.63 3.75
C ASN A 10 14.56 18.32 3.27
N ASP A 11 13.75 19.33 3.02
CA ASP A 11 12.39 19.15 2.50
C ASP A 11 12.41 18.49 1.11
N LEU A 12 13.36 18.89 0.25
CA LEU A 12 13.55 18.26 -1.05
C LEU A 12 14.01 16.80 -0.92
N ALA A 13 14.91 16.49 0.03
CA ALA A 13 15.34 15.12 0.29
C ALA A 13 14.17 14.25 0.78
N ASN A 14 13.36 14.76 1.70
CA ASN A 14 12.17 14.10 2.22
C ASN A 14 11.14 13.80 1.12
N LEU A 15 10.87 14.78 0.26
CA LEU A 15 9.99 14.60 -0.89
C LEU A 15 10.53 13.57 -1.89
N ARG A 16 11.85 13.51 -2.12
CA ARG A 16 12.45 12.48 -2.99
C ARG A 16 12.24 11.07 -2.45
N VAL A 17 12.42 10.88 -1.14
CA VAL A 17 12.17 9.57 -0.48
C VAL A 17 10.71 9.19 -0.65
N PHE A 18 9.78 10.11 -0.36
CA PHE A 18 8.36 9.86 -0.52
C PHE A 18 7.95 9.61 -1.97
N ALA A 19 8.46 10.37 -2.93
CA ALA A 19 8.14 10.18 -4.34
C ALA A 19 8.59 8.81 -4.84
N TRP A 20 9.78 8.36 -4.45
CA TRP A 20 10.30 7.05 -4.86
C TRP A 20 9.49 5.90 -4.25
N TRP A 21 9.34 5.88 -2.92
CA TRP A 21 8.63 4.81 -2.21
C TRP A 21 7.12 4.84 -2.46
N GLY A 22 6.53 6.03 -2.53
CA GLY A 22 5.12 6.24 -2.88
C GLY A 22 4.81 5.74 -4.28
N SER A 23 5.65 6.06 -5.28
CA SER A 23 5.49 5.53 -6.65
C SER A 23 5.62 4.01 -6.69
N LEU A 24 6.54 3.44 -5.90
CA LEU A 24 6.69 1.98 -5.78
C LEU A 24 5.44 1.33 -5.17
N MET A 25 4.83 1.95 -4.15
CA MET A 25 3.58 1.48 -3.55
C MET A 25 2.40 1.57 -4.53
N VAL A 26 2.31 2.65 -5.32
CA VAL A 26 1.29 2.78 -6.37
C VAL A 26 1.46 1.69 -7.42
N LEU A 27 2.70 1.46 -7.89
CA LEU A 27 2.99 0.42 -8.86
C LEU A 27 2.58 -0.96 -8.34
N LYS A 28 2.85 -1.24 -7.06
CA LYS A 28 2.43 -2.49 -6.40
C LYS A 28 0.91 -2.68 -6.45
N VAL A 29 0.12 -1.65 -6.13
CA VAL A 29 -1.37 -1.72 -6.21
C VAL A 29 -1.82 -2.03 -7.63
N LEU A 30 -1.21 -1.40 -8.65
CA LEU A 30 -1.52 -1.69 -10.06
C LEU A 30 -1.16 -3.12 -10.45
N VAL A 31 -0.02 -3.65 -10.00
CA VAL A 31 0.36 -5.05 -10.22
C VAL A 31 -0.66 -6.01 -9.60
N MET A 32 -1.17 -5.71 -8.39
CA MET A 32 -2.20 -6.53 -7.74
C MET A 32 -3.52 -6.58 -8.52
N MET A 33 -3.90 -5.48 -9.19
CA MET A 33 -5.03 -5.44 -10.11
C MET A 33 -4.83 -6.40 -11.29
N LEU A 34 -3.65 -6.36 -11.93
CA LEU A 34 -3.32 -7.22 -13.07
C LEU A 34 -3.25 -8.71 -12.68
N LEU A 35 -2.70 -9.03 -11.50
CA LEU A 35 -2.66 -10.39 -10.98
C LEU A 35 -4.08 -10.94 -10.74
N THR A 36 -4.98 -10.12 -10.20
CA THR A 36 -6.39 -10.52 -10.03
C THR A 36 -7.04 -10.83 -11.38
N ALA A 37 -6.83 -9.97 -12.38
CA ALA A 37 -7.34 -10.20 -13.73
C ALA A 37 -6.78 -11.49 -14.34
N ARG A 38 -5.45 -11.69 -14.29
CA ARG A 38 -4.78 -12.90 -14.79
C ARG A 38 -5.35 -14.17 -14.14
N GLN A 39 -5.59 -14.17 -12.83
CA GLN A 39 -6.16 -15.33 -12.14
C GLN A 39 -7.60 -15.64 -12.61
N ARG A 40 -8.41 -14.61 -12.85
CA ARG A 40 -9.77 -14.75 -13.41
C ARG A 40 -9.75 -15.34 -14.80
N PHE A 41 -8.88 -14.84 -15.68
CA PHE A 41 -8.73 -15.39 -17.03
C PHE A 41 -8.19 -16.83 -17.02
N SER A 42 -7.24 -17.14 -16.14
CA SER A 42 -6.67 -18.49 -16.02
C SER A 42 -7.70 -19.51 -15.52
N LYS A 43 -8.54 -19.14 -14.53
CA LYS A 43 -9.57 -20.01 -13.97
C LYS A 43 -10.90 -19.95 -14.73
N LYS A 44 -11.07 -19.00 -15.65
CA LYS A 44 -12.31 -18.73 -16.41
C LYS A 44 -13.52 -18.45 -15.51
N ILE A 45 -13.27 -17.81 -14.36
CA ILE A 45 -14.30 -17.46 -13.37
C ILE A 45 -14.44 -15.94 -13.35
N PHE A 46 -15.60 -15.47 -13.81
CA PHE A 46 -15.91 -14.06 -13.90
C PHE A 46 -17.02 -13.68 -12.90
N ILE A 47 -17.03 -12.42 -12.47
CA ILE A 47 -18.15 -11.85 -11.69
C ILE A 47 -19.32 -11.58 -12.65
N SER A 48 -18.93 -10.93 -13.74
CA SER A 48 -19.55 -10.71 -15.03
C SER A 48 -20.38 -11.83 -15.71
N PRO A 49 -21.73 -11.94 -15.73
CA PRO A 49 -22.35 -12.86 -16.68
C PRO A 49 -22.09 -12.45 -18.14
N GLU A 50 -21.93 -11.16 -18.45
CA GLU A 50 -21.50 -10.68 -19.77
C GLU A 50 -20.09 -11.15 -20.15
N ASP A 51 -19.16 -11.16 -19.19
CA ASP A 51 -17.78 -11.59 -19.41
C ASP A 51 -17.68 -13.09 -19.71
N THR A 52 -18.67 -13.89 -19.28
CA THR A 52 -18.69 -15.32 -19.60
C THR A 52 -18.91 -15.61 -21.09
N LYS A 53 -19.45 -14.65 -21.84
CA LYS A 53 -19.62 -14.78 -23.30
C LYS A 53 -18.30 -14.67 -24.06
N ILE A 54 -17.28 -14.07 -23.43
CA ILE A 54 -15.97 -13.83 -24.03
C ILE A 54 -15.17 -15.15 -24.13
N LEU A 55 -15.33 -16.05 -23.15
CA LEU A 55 -14.58 -17.30 -23.09
C LEU A 55 -15.48 -18.53 -22.98
N LYS A 56 -15.41 -19.44 -23.97
CA LYS A 56 -16.16 -20.71 -23.91
C LYS A 56 -15.80 -21.52 -22.65
N GLY A 57 -16.83 -21.96 -21.92
CA GLY A 57 -16.71 -22.75 -20.70
C GLY A 57 -16.42 -21.96 -19.42
N SER A 58 -16.58 -20.63 -19.46
CA SER A 58 -16.43 -19.79 -18.27
C SER A 58 -17.70 -19.78 -17.41
N LYS A 59 -17.52 -19.61 -16.09
CA LYS A 59 -18.61 -19.63 -15.10
C LYS A 59 -18.76 -18.25 -14.47
N SER A 60 -19.99 -17.78 -14.32
CA SER A 60 -20.32 -16.58 -13.53
C SER A 60 -20.77 -16.97 -12.12
N GLY A 61 -20.50 -16.12 -11.14
CA GLY A 61 -21.00 -16.28 -9.77
C GLY A 61 -20.35 -17.40 -8.95
N CYS A 62 -19.38 -18.14 -9.51
CA CYS A 62 -18.60 -19.13 -8.75
C CYS A 62 -17.56 -18.40 -7.90
N VAL A 63 -17.60 -18.60 -6.59
CA VAL A 63 -16.60 -18.06 -5.67
C VAL A 63 -15.40 -19.01 -5.63
N ASP A 64 -14.26 -18.53 -6.12
CA ASP A 64 -12.99 -19.25 -6.04
C ASP A 64 -12.11 -18.63 -4.96
N GLU A 65 -11.68 -19.46 -4.01
CA GLU A 65 -10.96 -19.00 -2.82
C GLU A 65 -9.64 -18.29 -3.16
N ASP A 66 -8.94 -18.72 -4.21
CA ASP A 66 -7.66 -18.11 -4.62
C ASP A 66 -7.88 -16.72 -5.24
N ILE A 67 -8.92 -16.56 -6.06
CA ILE A 67 -9.29 -15.25 -6.63
C ILE A 67 -9.71 -14.30 -5.51
N GLU A 68 -10.52 -14.77 -4.55
CA GLU A 68 -10.92 -13.96 -3.41
C GLU A 68 -9.76 -13.61 -2.49
N ARG A 69 -8.76 -14.48 -2.38
CA ARG A 69 -7.53 -14.18 -1.64
C ARG A 69 -6.79 -13.02 -2.27
N ILE A 70 -6.50 -13.06 -3.57
CA ILE A 70 -5.83 -11.95 -4.25
C ILE A 70 -6.67 -10.66 -4.15
N ARG A 71 -8.01 -10.76 -4.28
CA ARG A 71 -8.91 -9.61 -4.11
C ARG A 71 -8.82 -9.00 -2.71
N ARG A 72 -8.82 -9.81 -1.66
CA ARG A 72 -8.68 -9.34 -0.26
C ARG A 72 -7.30 -8.71 -0.01
N ALA A 73 -6.24 -9.27 -0.59
CA ALA A 73 -4.91 -8.68 -0.54
C ALA A 73 -4.88 -7.28 -1.17
N HIS A 74 -5.48 -7.15 -2.36
CA HIS A 74 -5.57 -5.88 -3.08
C HIS A 74 -6.42 -4.86 -2.31
N LEU A 75 -7.56 -5.27 -1.76
CA LEU A 75 -8.40 -4.38 -0.94
C LEU A 75 -7.65 -3.88 0.29
N ASN A 76 -6.92 -4.76 0.98
CA ASN A 76 -6.11 -4.37 2.12
C ASN A 76 -4.99 -3.40 1.72
N ASP A 77 -4.38 -3.58 0.55
CA ASP A 77 -3.42 -2.61 0.02
C ASP A 77 -4.06 -1.24 -0.21
N LEU A 78 -5.27 -1.16 -0.77
CA LEU A 78 -6.01 0.11 -0.92
C LEU A 78 -6.33 0.76 0.42
N GLU A 79 -6.85 -0.01 1.39
CA GLU A 79 -7.24 0.47 2.71
C GLU A 79 -6.07 0.98 3.56
N ASN A 80 -4.82 0.55 3.27
CA ASN A 80 -3.64 0.95 4.05
C ASN A 80 -2.76 1.95 3.30
N ILE A 81 -2.49 1.73 2.01
CA ILE A 81 -1.56 2.57 1.25
C ILE A 81 -2.17 3.94 0.97
N LEU A 82 -3.48 4.03 0.70
CA LEU A 82 -4.10 5.32 0.41
C LEU A 82 -4.11 6.25 1.63
N PRO A 83 -4.57 5.83 2.83
CA PRO A 83 -4.51 6.70 4.01
C PRO A 83 -3.08 7.06 4.38
N TRP A 84 -2.14 6.11 4.27
CA TRP A 84 -0.73 6.38 4.54
C TRP A 84 -0.13 7.40 3.58
N ALA A 85 -0.42 7.30 2.28
CA ALA A 85 0.11 8.23 1.29
C ALA A 85 -0.39 9.66 1.54
N ILE A 86 -1.68 9.81 1.86
CA ILE A 86 -2.27 11.12 2.21
C ILE A 86 -1.67 11.64 3.51
N SER A 87 -1.64 10.82 4.57
CA SER A 87 -1.09 11.19 5.87
C SER A 87 0.38 11.58 5.80
N THR A 88 1.19 10.81 5.06
CA THR A 88 2.62 11.11 4.85
C THR A 88 2.80 12.40 4.07
N ALA A 89 2.04 12.63 2.99
CA ALA A 89 2.13 13.85 2.21
C ALA A 89 1.83 15.10 3.06
N LEU A 90 0.82 15.02 3.93
CA LEU A 90 0.51 16.08 4.89
C LEU A 90 1.61 16.22 5.94
N TRP A 91 2.09 15.13 6.53
CA TRP A 91 3.13 15.16 7.55
C TRP A 91 4.46 15.74 7.05
N LEU A 92 4.81 15.54 5.77
CA LEU A 92 6.01 16.16 5.19
C LEU A 92 5.98 17.69 5.17
N THR A 93 4.79 18.30 5.22
CA THR A 93 4.66 19.76 5.28
C THR A 93 5.04 20.36 6.63
N THR A 94 5.20 19.53 7.68
CA THR A 94 5.64 19.96 9.01
C THR A 94 7.17 20.00 9.16
N SER A 95 7.92 19.94 8.03
CA SER A 95 9.39 19.83 7.96
C SER A 95 9.99 18.84 8.98
N PRO A 96 9.58 17.56 8.95
CA PRO A 96 10.13 16.55 9.85
C PRO A 96 11.61 16.25 9.57
N ASP A 97 12.29 15.74 10.60
CA ASP A 97 13.69 15.32 10.50
C ASP A 97 13.89 14.23 9.40
N PRO A 98 14.90 14.37 8.52
CA PRO A 98 15.09 13.44 7.39
C PRO A 98 15.30 11.98 7.77
N LEU A 99 15.96 11.71 8.89
CA LEU A 99 16.18 10.34 9.36
C LEU A 99 14.85 9.71 9.80
N THR A 100 14.00 10.49 10.46
CA THR A 100 12.66 10.05 10.86
C THR A 100 11.79 9.73 9.64
N VAL A 101 11.82 10.58 8.60
CA VAL A 101 11.11 10.35 7.34
C VAL A 101 11.58 9.05 6.68
N LEU A 102 12.89 8.87 6.57
CA LEU A 102 13.48 7.69 5.94
C LEU A 102 13.06 6.41 6.66
N ILE A 103 13.15 6.37 7.99
CA ILE A 103 12.77 5.20 8.78
C ILE A 103 11.28 4.89 8.58
N LEU A 104 10.39 5.86 8.79
CA LEU A 104 8.94 5.61 8.75
C LEU A 104 8.45 5.18 7.37
N ILE A 105 8.92 5.84 6.30
CA ILE A 105 8.52 5.50 4.92
C ILE A 105 9.04 4.12 4.52
N ILE A 106 10.30 3.80 4.83
CA ILE A 106 10.89 2.50 4.49
C ILE A 106 10.23 1.39 5.31
N THR A 107 10.06 1.57 6.62
CA THR A 107 9.43 0.58 7.50
C THR A 107 8.01 0.29 7.05
N PHE A 108 7.20 1.31 6.74
CA PHE A 108 5.87 1.12 6.19
C PHE A 108 5.92 0.33 4.87
N SER A 109 6.75 0.77 3.93
CA SER A 109 6.84 0.18 2.60
C SER A 109 7.26 -1.29 2.64
N ILE A 110 8.29 -1.62 3.42
CA ILE A 110 8.77 -3.00 3.60
C ILE A 110 7.69 -3.84 4.27
N ALA A 111 7.05 -3.35 5.34
CA ALA A 111 5.97 -4.07 6.01
C ALA A 111 4.82 -4.40 5.05
N ARG A 112 4.46 -3.46 4.14
CA ARG A 112 3.44 -3.70 3.11
C ARG A 112 3.88 -4.69 2.05
N ILE A 113 5.13 -4.67 1.62
CA ILE A 113 5.65 -5.65 0.66
C ILE A 113 5.62 -7.06 1.28
N ILE A 114 6.11 -7.20 2.52
CA ILE A 114 6.07 -8.45 3.28
C ILE A 114 4.62 -8.92 3.44
N HIS A 115 3.70 -8.03 3.82
CA HIS A 115 2.28 -8.38 3.94
C HIS A 115 1.73 -9.00 2.66
N THR A 116 2.01 -8.42 1.50
CA THR A 116 1.52 -8.96 0.22
C THR A 116 2.17 -10.30 -0.14
N ILE A 117 3.46 -10.49 0.14
CA ILE A 117 4.14 -11.79 -0.07
C ILE A 117 3.50 -12.87 0.83
N VAL A 118 3.31 -12.56 2.12
CA VAL A 118 2.73 -13.47 3.12
C VAL A 118 1.22 -13.70 2.93
N TYR A 119 0.54 -12.82 2.20
CA TYR A 119 -0.89 -12.97 1.95
C TYR A 119 -1.16 -13.66 0.61
N ALA A 120 -0.46 -13.25 -0.46
CA ALA A 120 -0.76 -13.66 -1.83
C ALA A 120 0.13 -14.81 -2.33
N ILE A 121 1.36 -14.96 -1.82
CA ILE A 121 2.34 -15.93 -2.35
C ILE A 121 2.53 -17.11 -1.38
N ILE A 122 2.80 -16.83 -0.10
CA ILE A 122 3.07 -17.88 0.90
C ILE A 122 1.95 -17.85 1.93
N VAL A 123 1.13 -18.89 2.01
CA VAL A 123 0.02 -18.96 2.96
C VAL A 123 0.56 -19.19 4.37
N ILE A 124 0.87 -18.11 5.09
CA ILE A 124 1.25 -18.20 6.50
C ILE A 124 0.00 -17.99 7.36
N PRO A 125 -0.28 -18.89 8.33
CA PRO A 125 -1.35 -18.68 9.29
C PRO A 125 -1.11 -17.39 10.11
N GLN A 126 -2.16 -16.89 10.77
CA GLN A 126 -2.02 -15.78 11.74
C GLN A 126 -0.89 -16.16 12.73
N PRO A 127 0.07 -15.27 13.08
CA PRO A 127 -0.11 -13.86 13.43
C PRO A 127 0.60 -12.82 12.53
N ALA A 128 1.39 -13.26 11.54
CA ALA A 128 2.24 -12.37 10.73
C ALA A 128 1.46 -11.22 10.05
N ARG A 129 0.21 -11.50 9.66
CA ARG A 129 -0.69 -10.51 9.04
C ARG A 129 -1.09 -9.38 9.99
N ALA A 130 -1.39 -9.70 11.24
CA ALA A 130 -1.81 -8.72 12.24
C ALA A 130 -0.64 -7.80 12.63
N LEU A 131 0.56 -8.35 12.75
CA LEU A 131 1.77 -7.59 13.06
C LEU A 131 2.12 -6.61 11.92
N ALA A 132 2.10 -7.06 10.66
CA ALA A 132 2.38 -6.20 9.51
C ALA A 132 1.33 -5.08 9.34
N PHE A 133 0.06 -5.38 9.65
CA PHE A 133 -1.00 -4.37 9.71
C PHE A 133 -0.77 -3.36 10.84
N GLY A 134 -0.47 -3.84 12.05
CA GLY A 134 -0.26 -3.00 13.23
C GLY A 134 0.85 -1.98 13.04
N VAL A 135 1.98 -2.38 12.43
CA VAL A 135 3.09 -1.46 12.13
C VAL A 135 2.64 -0.32 11.21
N GLY A 136 1.99 -0.63 10.09
CA GLY A 136 1.52 0.39 9.14
C GLY A 136 0.47 1.32 9.75
N PHE A 137 -0.43 0.76 10.55
CA PHE A 137 -1.48 1.50 11.25
C PHE A 137 -0.92 2.50 12.26
N ILE A 138 0.04 2.07 13.10
CA ILE A 138 0.69 2.94 14.10
C ILE A 138 1.44 4.09 13.43
N ILE A 139 2.17 3.82 12.34
CA ILE A 139 2.89 4.86 11.58
C ILE A 139 1.91 5.91 11.06
N THR A 140 0.80 5.47 10.48
CA THR A 140 -0.21 6.37 9.89
C THR A 140 -0.90 7.22 10.96
N ILE A 141 -1.18 6.65 12.14
CA ILE A 141 -1.70 7.40 13.29
C ILE A 141 -0.69 8.44 13.74
N TYR A 142 0.57 8.06 13.94
CA TYR A 142 1.62 8.96 14.38
C TYR A 142 1.75 10.17 13.43
N GLN A 143 1.86 9.93 12.13
CA GLN A 143 1.97 10.99 11.12
C GLN A 143 0.76 11.92 11.14
N SER A 144 -0.45 11.36 11.26
CA SER A 144 -1.70 12.14 11.30
C SER A 144 -1.78 13.00 12.56
N VAL A 145 -1.48 12.43 13.73
CA VAL A 145 -1.50 13.15 15.01
C VAL A 145 -0.42 14.23 15.05
N ALA A 146 0.79 13.93 14.58
CA ALA A 146 1.88 14.91 14.48
C ALA A 146 1.51 16.08 13.57
N THR A 147 0.84 15.80 12.44
CA THR A 147 0.34 16.83 11.52
C THR A 147 -0.70 17.72 12.21
N ILE A 148 -1.68 17.12 12.90
CA ILE A 148 -2.71 17.88 13.61
C ILE A 148 -2.07 18.79 14.66
N TYR A 149 -1.18 18.24 15.49
CA TYR A 149 -0.51 18.99 16.55
C TYR A 149 0.36 20.15 16.03
N HIS A 150 0.92 20.03 14.83
CA HIS A 150 1.72 21.09 14.23
C HIS A 150 0.88 22.30 13.78
N TYR A 151 -0.36 22.07 13.36
CA TYR A 151 -1.24 23.10 12.79
C TYR A 151 -2.28 23.66 13.76
N THR A 152 -2.39 23.11 14.97
CA THR A 152 -3.18 23.65 16.08
C THR A 152 -2.36 24.58 16.95
#